data_AF-A0A969PB17-F1
#
_entry.id   AF-A0A969PB17-F1
#
_cell.length_a   1.000
_cell.length_b   1.000
_cell.length_c   1.000
_cell.angle_alpha   90.00
_cell.angle_beta   90.00
_cell.angle_gamma   90.00
#
_symmetry.space_group_name_H-M   'P 1'
#
loop_
_entity.id
_entity.type
_entity.pdbx_description
1 polymer ?
#
loop_
_entity_poly.entity_id
_entity_poly.type
_entity_poly.pdbx_seq_one_letter_code
_entity_poly.pdbx_strand_id
1 'polypeptide(L)' 'MATNTSLEERLAAVEAAIVELQKQVVNPQPTNWLHQITGSFKNEPAFEEVLAYGRAIRQGDESILEAHDEP' A
#
# COMPACT_ATOMS: atom_id res chain seq x y z
N MET A 1 -15.63 -11.06 47.10
CA MET A 1 -15.57 -12.53 47.10
C MET A 1 -14.66 -12.94 45.95
N ALA A 2 -13.48 -13.48 46.25
CA ALA A 2 -12.54 -13.91 45.22
C ALA A 2 -13.10 -15.18 44.56
N THR A 3 -13.47 -15.08 43.29
CA THR A 3 -13.91 -16.23 42.49
C THR A 3 -12.69 -17.12 42.25
N ASN A 4 -12.54 -18.16 43.07
CA ASN A 4 -11.62 -19.26 42.81
C ASN A 4 -12.16 -20.08 41.64
N THR A 5 -12.19 -19.50 40.44
CA THR A 5 -12.41 -20.26 39.20
C THR A 5 -11.28 -21.27 39.07
N SER A 6 -11.63 -22.49 38.64
CA SER A 6 -10.62 -23.54 38.49
C SER A 6 -9.59 -23.13 37.44
N LEU A 7 -8.39 -23.70 37.51
CA LEU A 7 -7.33 -23.39 36.54
C LEU A 7 -7.80 -23.64 35.11
N GLU A 8 -8.59 -24.70 34.93
CA GLU A 8 -9.17 -25.16 33.67
C GLU A 8 -10.16 -24.13 33.11
N GLU A 9 -11.00 -23.52 33.96
CA GLU A 9 -11.91 -22.45 33.55
C GLU A 9 -11.15 -21.20 33.08
N ARG A 10 -10.06 -20.85 33.77
CA ARG A 10 -9.21 -19.72 33.38
C ARG A 10 -8.49 -20.01 32.07
N LEU A 11 -8.03 -21.24 31.85
CA LEU A 11 -7.38 -21.65 30.62
C LEU A 11 -8.36 -21.66 29.45
N ALA A 12 -9.56 -22.21 29.64
CA ALA A 12 -10.61 -22.20 28.63
C ALA A 12 -11.03 -20.78 28.22
N ALA A 13 -11.12 -19.85 29.18
CA ALA A 13 -11.40 -18.44 28.89
C ALA A 13 -10.27 -17.78 28.06
N VAL A 14 -9.01 -18.12 28.35
CA VAL A 14 -7.85 -17.63 27.59
C VAL A 14 -7.84 -18.21 26.17
N GLU A 15 -8.09 -19.50 26.00
CA GLU A 15 -8.17 -20.13 24.68
C GLU A 15 -9.29 -19.52 23.83
N ALA A 16 -10.47 -19.29 24.41
CA ALA A 16 -11.58 -18.62 23.72
C ALA A 16 -11.22 -17.19 23.30
N ALA A 17 -10.54 -16.43 24.17
CA ALA A 17 -10.08 -15.08 23.85
C ALA A 17 -9.02 -15.07 22.74
N ILE A 18 -8.10 -16.05 22.72
CA ILE A 18 -7.10 -16.20 21.67
C ILE A 18 -7.77 -16.51 20.33
N VAL A 19 -8.75 -17.42 20.30
CA VAL A 19 -9.50 -17.75 19.08
C VAL A 19 -10.23 -16.51 18.53
N GLU A 20 -10.82 -15.70 19.40
CA GLU A 20 -11.49 -14.45 19.01
C GLU A 20 -10.50 -13.42 18.45
N LEU A 21 -9.36 -13.23 19.09
CA LEU A 21 -8.28 -12.36 18.60
C LEU A 21 -7.73 -12.84 17.26
N GLN A 22 -7.53 -14.16 17.09
CA GLN A 22 -7.09 -14.71 15.82
C GLN A 22 -8.09 -14.43 14.70
N LYS A 23 -9.40 -14.55 14.93
CA LYS A 23 -10.42 -14.19 13.92
C LYS A 23 -10.34 -12.71 13.53
N GLN A 24 -10.07 -11.83 14.48
CA GLN A 24 -9.94 -10.39 14.23
C GLN A 24 -8.65 -10.05 13.48
N VAL A 25 -7.54 -10.72 13.77
CA VAL A 25 -6.25 -10.55 13.07
C VAL A 25 -6.27 -11.17 11.67
N VAL A 26 -6.98 -12.29 11.50
CA VAL A 26 -7.11 -12.99 10.21
C VAL A 26 -8.04 -12.23 9.27
N ASN A 27 -8.80 -11.23 9.73
CA ASN A 27 -9.48 -10.30 8.84
C ASN A 27 -8.42 -9.32 8.31
N PRO A 28 -7.80 -9.58 7.14
CA PRO A 28 -6.84 -8.65 6.63
C PRO A 28 -7.71 -7.52 6.11
N GLN A 29 -7.83 -6.41 6.85
CA GLN A 29 -8.28 -5.16 6.24
C GLN A 29 -7.50 -5.08 4.93
N PRO A 30 -8.17 -5.15 3.75
CA PRO A 30 -7.49 -5.32 2.49
C PRO A 30 -6.54 -4.14 2.41
N THR A 31 -5.25 -4.44 2.61
CA THR A 31 -4.23 -3.41 2.70
C THR A 31 -4.32 -2.70 1.38
N ASN A 32 -4.80 -1.45 1.41
CA ASN A 32 -5.21 -0.73 0.22
C ASN A 32 -4.13 -0.94 -0.85
N TRP A 33 -4.46 -1.70 -1.90
CA TRP A 33 -3.49 -2.16 -2.88
C TRP A 33 -2.75 -0.96 -3.52
N LEU A 34 -3.42 0.20 -3.58
CA LEU A 34 -2.82 1.44 -4.01
C LEU A 34 -1.60 1.79 -3.15
N HIS A 35 -1.70 1.69 -1.82
CA HIS A 35 -0.60 1.96 -0.89
C HIS A 35 0.60 1.02 -1.09
N GLN A 36 0.39 -0.18 -1.62
CA GLN A 36 1.48 -1.11 -1.97
C GLN A 36 2.22 -0.68 -3.25
N ILE A 37 1.55 0.05 -4.14
CA ILE A 37 2.10 0.47 -5.43
C ILE A 37 2.67 1.90 -5.37
N THR A 38 2.09 2.83 -4.59
CA THR A 38 2.52 4.23 -4.57
C THR A 38 3.95 4.45 -4.05
N GLY A 39 4.55 3.45 -3.38
CA GLY A 39 5.93 3.49 -2.92
C GLY A 39 6.94 2.73 -3.79
N SER A 40 6.47 1.85 -4.70
CA SER A 40 7.33 0.92 -5.44
C SER A 40 8.32 1.61 -6.38
N PHE A 41 7.97 2.80 -6.87
CA PHE A 41 8.79 3.53 -7.86
C PHE A 41 9.58 4.68 -7.24
N LYS A 42 9.46 4.93 -5.93
CA LYS A 42 10.01 6.13 -5.28
C LYS A 42 11.54 6.21 -5.31
N ASN A 43 12.24 5.07 -5.43
CA ASN A 43 13.70 4.99 -5.40
C ASN A 43 14.29 4.28 -6.64
N GLU A 44 13.53 4.19 -7.74
CA GLU A 44 13.97 3.44 -8.92
C GLU A 44 14.70 4.36 -9.92
N PRO A 45 16.01 4.20 -10.15
CA PRO A 45 16.77 5.08 -11.05
C PRO A 45 16.26 5.08 -12.49
N ALA A 46 15.72 3.95 -12.96
CA ALA A 46 15.12 3.83 -14.28
C ALA A 46 13.88 4.73 -14.46
N PHE A 47 13.20 5.10 -13.37
CA PHE A 47 12.02 5.96 -13.43
C PHE A 47 12.38 7.38 -13.87
N GLU A 48 13.53 7.91 -13.43
CA GLU A 48 14.00 9.23 -13.87
C GLU A 48 14.29 9.26 -15.38
N GLU A 49 14.81 8.17 -15.94
CA GLU A 49 15.06 8.03 -17.37
C GLU A 49 13.75 8.07 -18.16
N VAL A 50 12.72 7.35 -17.70
CA VAL A 50 11.37 7.37 -18.29
C VAL A 50 10.76 8.78 -18.23
N LEU A 51 10.93 9.51 -17.12
CA LEU A 51 10.49 10.91 -17.02
C LEU A 51 11.25 11.82 -17.98
N ALA A 52 12.56 11.63 -18.14
CA ALA A 52 13.37 12.38 -19.08
C ALA A 52 12.92 12.14 -20.54
N TYR A 53 12.72 10.89 -20.94
CA TYR A 53 12.18 10.56 -22.26
C TYR A 53 10.77 11.14 -22.47
N GLY A 54 9.89 11.02 -21.47
CA GLY A 54 8.56 11.58 -21.56
C GLY A 54 8.55 13.12 -21.69
N ARG A 55 9.49 13.82 -21.04
CA ARG A 55 9.67 15.27 -21.22
C ARG A 55 10.19 15.58 -22.63
N ALA A 56 11.21 14.85 -23.09
CA ALA A 56 11.79 15.04 -24.42
C ALA A 56 10.77 14.84 -25.55
N ILE A 57 9.88 13.85 -25.43
CA ILE A 57 8.79 13.63 -26.40
C ILE A 57 7.85 14.83 -26.47
N ARG A 58 7.38 15.32 -25.30
CA ARG A 58 6.45 16.47 -25.25
C ARG A 58 7.09 17.76 -25.74
N GLN A 59 8.36 18.00 -25.41
CA GLN A 59 9.11 19.18 -25.88
C GLN A 59 9.43 19.09 -27.38
N GLY A 60 9.70 17.89 -27.88
CA GLY A 60 9.85 17.64 -29.32
C GLY A 60 8.57 17.94 -30.08
N ASP A 61 7.42 17.56 -29.54
CA ASP A 61 6.11 17.90 -30.10
C ASP A 61 5.80 19.41 -29.98
N GLU A 62 6.18 20.05 -28.87
CA GLU A 62 6.03 21.51 -28.66
C GLU A 62 6.81 22.30 -29.72
N SER A 63 8.01 21.85 -30.09
CA SER A 63 8.81 22.46 -31.18
C SER A 63 8.14 22.34 -32.56
N ILE A 64 7.36 21.28 -32.79
CA ILE A 64 6.58 21.09 -34.04
C ILE A 64 5.34 21.98 -34.05
N LEU A 65 4.71 22.21 -32.88
CA LEU A 65 3.56 23.09 -32.73
C LEU A 65 3.94 24.57 -32.87
N GLU A 66 5.06 25.01 -32.31
CA GLU A 66 5.58 26.38 -32.47
C GLU A 66 5.96 26.70 -33.93
N ALA A 67 6.52 25.73 -34.66
CA ALA A 67 6.86 25.89 -36.09
C ALA A 67 5.62 26.00 -37.01
N HIS A 68 4.43 25.65 -36.52
CA HIS A 68 3.18 25.76 -37.27
C HIS A 68 2.45 27.11 -37.02
N ASP A 69 2.96 27.95 -36.11
CA ASP A 69 2.37 29.25 -35.74
C ASP A 69 3.15 30.46 -36.31
N GLU A 70 4.17 30.27 -37.14
CA GLU A 70 4.76 31.36 -37.94
C GLU A 70 3.99 31.58 -39.26
N PRO A 71 3.60 32.84 -39.59
CA PRO A 71 2.67 33.18 -40.69
C PRO A 71 3.24 33.09 -42.11
#